data_AF-A0A031HLP3-F1
#
_entry.id   AF-A0A031HLP3-F1
#
_cell.length_a   1.000
_cell.length_b   1.000
_cell.length_c   1.000
_cell.angle_alpha   90.00
_cell.angle_beta   90.00
_cell.angle_gamma   90.00
#
_symmetry.space_group_name_H-M   'P 1'
#
loop_
_entity.id
_entity.type
_entity.pdbx_description
1 polymer ?
#
loop_
_entity_poly.entity_id
_entity_poly.type
_entity_poly.pdbx_seq_one_letter_code
_entity_poly.pdbx_strand_id
1 'polypeptide(L)'
;MLNDRLAAAHSVRDAYLPLKRDTDLLAQRASECILEMQRARADAGLPLGTGAAPIADIARGAALLYEAQRCFAEAHPKLAALIGEAGLGRFYGYGDDECPPDAKFAALPRAIAAAA
;
A
#
# COMPACT_ATOMS: atom_id res chain seq x y z
N MET A 1 -17.85 -27.96 -7.89
CA MET A 1 -16.67 -27.40 -8.61
C MET A 1 -16.78 -25.90 -8.88
N LEU A 2 -17.83 -25.38 -9.53
CA LEU A 2 -17.96 -23.93 -9.78
C LEU A 2 -18.00 -23.11 -8.47
N ASN A 3 -18.83 -23.55 -7.52
CA ASN A 3 -18.93 -22.93 -6.20
C ASN A 3 -17.62 -22.98 -5.41
N ASP A 4 -16.85 -24.08 -5.52
CA ASP A 4 -15.55 -24.23 -4.85
C ASP A 4 -14.52 -23.23 -5.41
N ARG A 5 -14.53 -23.01 -6.74
CA ARG A 5 -13.67 -22.01 -7.39
C ARG A 5 -14.05 -20.59 -7.00
N LEU A 6 -15.35 -20.29 -6.93
CA LEU A 6 -15.85 -18.99 -6.50
C LEU A 6 -15.48 -18.70 -5.03
N ALA A 7 -15.67 -19.69 -4.15
CA ALA A 7 -15.27 -19.59 -2.75
C ALA A 7 -13.76 -19.36 -2.59
N ALA A 8 -12.93 -20.05 -3.38
CA ALA A 8 -11.49 -19.81 -3.40
C ALA A 8 -11.14 -18.39 -3.87
N ALA A 9 -11.79 -17.88 -4.92
CA ALA A 9 -11.57 -16.52 -5.41
C ALA A 9 -11.96 -15.45 -4.37
N HIS A 10 -13.09 -15.63 -3.68
CA HIS A 10 -13.48 -14.75 -2.57
C HIS A 10 -12.49 -14.83 -1.41
N SER A 11 -12.04 -16.04 -1.03
CA SER A 11 -11.04 -16.19 0.04
C SER A 11 -9.73 -15.44 -0.26
N VAL A 12 -9.28 -15.41 -1.52
CA VAL A 12 -8.08 -14.66 -1.92
C VAL A 12 -8.34 -13.15 -1.83
N ARG A 13 -9.49 -12.67 -2.34
CA ARG A 13 -9.88 -11.25 -2.24
C ARG A 13 -9.94 -10.81 -0.78
N ASP A 14 -10.61 -11.59 0.06
CA ASP A 14 -10.86 -11.26 1.45
C ASP A 14 -9.56 -11.25 2.28
N ALA A 15 -8.54 -11.99 1.84
CA ALA A 15 -7.18 -11.89 2.39
C ALA A 15 -6.40 -10.68 1.86
N TYR A 16 -6.57 -10.36 0.57
CA TYR A 16 -5.77 -9.34 -0.12
C TYR A 16 -6.21 -7.90 0.20
N LEU A 17 -7.52 -7.61 0.24
CA LEU A 17 -8.01 -6.25 0.46
C LEU A 17 -7.58 -5.66 1.82
N PRO A 18 -7.68 -6.41 2.95
CA PRO A 18 -7.16 -5.93 4.23
C PRO A 18 -5.65 -5.72 4.19
N LEU A 19 -4.89 -6.63 3.57
CA LEU A 19 -3.43 -6.51 3.41
C LEU A 19 -3.04 -5.20 2.71
N LYS A 20 -3.69 -4.88 1.57
CA LYS A 20 -3.44 -3.62 0.84
C LYS A 20 -3.74 -2.41 1.73
N ARG A 21 -4.92 -2.38 2.34
CA ARG A 21 -5.37 -1.26 3.19
C ARG A 21 -4.46 -1.05 4.40
N ASP A 22 -4.06 -2.12 5.07
CA ASP A 22 -3.25 -2.05 6.27
C ASP A 22 -1.80 -1.61 5.92
N THR A 23 -1.31 -2.01 4.75
CA THR A 23 -0.03 -1.48 4.21
C THR A 23 -0.13 0.02 3.93
N ASP A 24 -1.23 0.47 3.31
CA ASP A 24 -1.46 1.89 3.03
C ASP A 24 -1.51 2.72 4.33
N LEU A 25 -2.21 2.22 5.34
CA LEU A 25 -2.29 2.85 6.65
C LEU A 25 -0.92 2.91 7.33
N LEU A 26 -0.12 1.84 7.26
CA LEU A 26 1.19 1.79 7.91
C LEU A 26 2.17 2.81 7.29
N ALA A 27 2.15 2.99 5.96
CA ALA A 27 2.96 4.00 5.27
C ALA A 27 2.58 5.43 5.69
N GLN A 28 1.28 5.69 5.82
CA GLN A 28 0.78 6.95 6.36
C GLN A 28 1.26 7.19 7.79
N ARG A 29 1.10 6.19 8.69
CA ARG A 29 1.52 6.33 10.10
C ARG A 29 3.02 6.52 10.27
N ALA A 30 3.84 5.89 9.42
CA ALA A 30 5.28 6.11 9.42
C ALA A 30 5.63 7.57 9.08
N SER A 31 4.94 8.14 8.08
CA SER A 31 5.10 9.54 7.67
C SER A 31 4.64 10.52 8.76
N GLU A 32 3.53 10.23 9.43
CA GLU A 32 3.03 11.02 10.57
C GLU A 32 3.98 10.98 11.76
N CYS A 33 4.58 9.81 12.06
CA CYS A 33 5.56 9.67 13.13
C CYS A 33 6.79 10.54 12.90
N ILE A 34 7.32 10.54 11.66
CA ILE A 34 8.44 11.43 11.29
C ILE A 34 8.05 12.89 11.51
N LEU A 35 6.89 13.31 11.02
CA LEU A 35 6.40 14.69 11.18
C LEU A 35 6.30 15.08 12.65
N GLU A 36 5.76 14.20 13.50
CA GLU A 36 5.63 14.46 14.93
C GLU A 36 6.98 14.57 15.63
N MET A 37 7.95 13.72 15.28
CA MET A 37 9.32 13.85 15.80
C MET A 37 9.94 15.20 15.42
N GLN A 38 9.72 15.68 14.19
CA GLN A 38 10.24 16.98 13.76
C GLN A 38 9.57 18.14 14.51
N ARG A 39 8.25 18.06 14.73
CA ARG A 39 7.48 19.07 15.49
C ARG A 39 7.93 19.12 16.95
N ALA A 40 7.94 17.97 17.62
CA ALA A 40 8.40 17.86 19.01
C ALA A 40 9.82 18.41 19.19
N ARG A 41 10.70 18.18 18.21
CA ARG A 41 12.06 18.74 18.23
C ARG A 41 12.06 20.26 18.12
N ALA A 42 11.27 20.82 17.22
CA ALA A 42 11.15 22.27 17.04
C ALA A 42 10.54 22.94 18.28
N ASP A 43 9.44 22.39 18.80
CA ASP A 43 8.70 22.93 19.95
C ASP A 43 9.54 22.90 21.23
N ALA A 44 10.38 21.89 21.39
CA ALA A 44 11.31 21.78 22.52
C ALA A 44 12.62 22.57 22.33
N GLY A 45 12.80 23.29 21.21
CA GLY A 45 14.03 24.05 20.93
C GLY A 45 15.29 23.18 20.82
N LEU A 46 15.13 21.91 20.43
CA LEU A 46 16.23 20.95 20.40
C LEU A 46 17.09 21.13 19.14
N PRO A 47 18.41 20.86 19.22
CA PRO A 47 19.27 20.86 18.04
C PRO A 47 18.78 19.91 16.94
N LEU A 48 19.03 20.27 15.67
CA LEU A 48 18.63 19.46 14.51
C LEU A 48 19.21 18.03 14.53
N GLY A 49 20.35 17.83 15.17
CA GLY A 49 20.97 16.50 15.32
C GLY A 49 20.21 15.58 16.30
N THR A 50 19.40 16.13 17.20
CA THR A 50 18.66 15.33 18.18
C THR A 50 17.64 14.45 17.48
N GLY A 51 17.75 13.13 17.71
CA GLY A 51 16.86 12.13 17.09
C GLY A 51 17.07 11.93 15.58
N ALA A 52 18.14 12.45 14.98
CA ALA A 52 18.36 12.32 13.54
C ALA A 52 18.47 10.85 13.07
N ALA A 53 19.14 9.99 13.84
CA ALA A 53 19.27 8.56 13.53
C ALA A 53 17.91 7.82 13.50
N PRO A 54 17.07 7.86 14.55
CA PRO A 54 15.76 7.22 14.49
C PRO A 54 14.83 7.82 13.43
N ILE A 55 14.89 9.14 13.16
CA ILE A 55 14.17 9.75 12.04
C ILE A 55 14.60 9.13 10.71
N ALA A 56 15.91 8.96 10.50
CA ALA A 56 16.44 8.34 9.28
C ALA A 56 16.00 6.88 9.14
N ASP A 57 15.98 6.12 10.24
CA ASP A 57 15.53 4.72 10.21
C ASP A 57 14.03 4.59 9.92
N ILE A 58 13.20 5.45 10.51
CA ILE A 58 11.75 5.47 10.23
C ILE A 58 11.49 5.94 8.79
N ALA A 59 12.24 6.94 8.29
CA ALA A 59 12.15 7.38 6.90
C ALA A 59 12.51 6.26 5.91
N ARG A 60 13.55 5.47 6.22
CA ARG A 60 13.90 4.28 5.44
C ARG A 60 12.77 3.25 5.46
N GLY A 61 12.19 2.98 6.63
CA GLY A 61 11.03 2.09 6.77
C GLY A 61 9.82 2.58 5.96
N ALA A 62 9.52 3.88 6.02
CA ALA A 62 8.45 4.50 5.23
C ALA A 62 8.67 4.31 3.72
N ALA A 63 9.89 4.52 3.23
CA ALA A 63 10.22 4.29 1.82
C ALA A 63 9.98 2.83 1.39
N LEU A 64 10.36 1.86 2.22
CA LEU A 64 10.09 0.44 1.96
C LEU A 64 8.58 0.12 1.93
N LEU A 65 7.80 0.76 2.79
CA LEU A 65 6.34 0.63 2.78
C LEU A 65 5.73 1.20 1.49
N TYR A 66 6.20 2.34 0.99
CA TYR A 66 5.76 2.88 -0.30
C TYR A 66 6.05 1.94 -1.47
N GLU A 67 7.22 1.27 -1.48
CA GLU A 67 7.49 0.24 -2.48
C GLU A 67 6.56 -0.97 -2.34
N ALA A 68 6.25 -1.40 -1.11
CA ALA A 68 5.27 -2.46 -0.88
C ALA A 68 3.87 -2.07 -1.38
N GLN A 69 3.43 -0.83 -1.13
CA GLN A 69 2.16 -0.30 -1.64
C GLN A 69 2.11 -0.35 -3.17
N ARG A 70 3.21 0.05 -3.84
CA ARG A 70 3.32 -0.01 -5.30
C ARG A 70 3.18 -1.45 -5.81
N CYS A 71 3.90 -2.40 -5.20
CA CYS A 71 3.79 -3.81 -5.54
C CYS A 71 2.36 -4.33 -5.39
N PHE A 72 1.65 -3.95 -4.32
CA PHE A 72 0.25 -4.34 -4.14
C PHE A 72 -0.65 -3.66 -5.17
N ALA A 73 -0.54 -2.35 -5.40
CA ALA A 73 -1.33 -1.65 -6.42
C ALA A 73 -1.17 -2.28 -7.81
N GLU A 74 0.04 -2.72 -8.18
CA GLU A 74 0.30 -3.44 -9.44
C GLU A 74 -0.25 -4.87 -9.45
N ALA A 75 -0.37 -5.52 -8.30
CA ALA A 75 -0.94 -6.86 -8.15
C ALA A 75 -2.48 -6.83 -8.18
N HIS A 76 -3.12 -5.76 -7.73
CA HIS A 76 -4.58 -5.63 -7.67
C HIS A 76 -5.27 -5.97 -9.00
N PRO A 77 -4.97 -5.33 -10.15
CA PRO A 77 -5.65 -5.65 -11.41
C PRO A 77 -5.35 -7.07 -11.90
N LYS A 78 -4.18 -7.63 -11.54
CA LYS A 78 -3.81 -9.02 -11.89
C LYS A 78 -4.64 -10.02 -11.09
N LEU A 79 -4.94 -9.71 -9.82
CA LEU A 79 -5.86 -10.52 -9.00
C LEU A 79 -7.30 -10.45 -9.50
N ALA A 80 -7.73 -9.32 -10.06
CA ALA A 80 -9.04 -9.24 -10.73
C ALA A 80 -9.11 -10.16 -11.96
N ALA A 81 -8.01 -10.28 -12.72
CA ALA A 81 -7.92 -11.19 -13.87
C ALA A 81 -7.97 -12.69 -13.49
N LEU A 82 -7.57 -13.05 -12.26
CA LEU A 82 -7.60 -14.43 -11.73
C LEU A 82 -9.00 -15.07 -11.82
N ILE A 83 -10.07 -14.28 -11.67
CA ILE A 83 -11.45 -14.76 -11.83
C ILE A 83 -11.74 -15.19 -13.27
N GLY A 84 -11.22 -14.44 -14.24
CA GLY A 84 -11.27 -14.82 -15.65
C GLY A 84 -10.55 -16.14 -15.90
N GLU A 85 -9.31 -16.25 -15.37
CA GLU A 85 -8.47 -17.45 -15.48
C GLU A 85 -9.09 -18.68 -14.80
N ALA A 86 -9.84 -18.51 -13.71
CA ALA A 86 -10.58 -19.57 -13.02
C ALA A 86 -11.85 -20.03 -13.76
N GLY A 87 -12.18 -19.42 -14.91
CA GLY A 87 -13.38 -19.71 -15.70
C GLY A 87 -14.66 -19.08 -15.12
N LEU A 88 -14.53 -18.09 -14.24
CA LEU A 88 -15.64 -17.40 -13.57
C LEU A 88 -15.99 -16.04 -14.22
N GLY A 89 -15.12 -15.53 -15.10
CA GLY A 89 -15.22 -14.18 -15.68
C GLY A 89 -16.48 -13.86 -16.48
N ARG A 90 -17.26 -14.87 -16.92
CA ARG A 90 -18.55 -14.66 -17.62
C ARG A 90 -19.72 -14.37 -16.68
N PHE A 91 -19.62 -14.71 -15.40
CA PHE A 91 -20.73 -14.67 -14.44
C PHE A 91 -20.43 -13.85 -13.17
N TYR A 92 -19.14 -13.68 -12.81
CA TYR A 92 -18.72 -13.10 -11.52
C TYR A 92 -17.56 -12.12 -11.67
N GLY A 93 -17.56 -11.26 -12.70
CA GLY A 93 -16.56 -10.21 -12.81
C GLY A 93 -16.63 -9.28 -11.59
N TYR A 94 -15.50 -9.02 -10.92
CA TYR A 94 -15.40 -7.89 -10.01
C TYR A 94 -15.49 -6.62 -10.87
N GLY A 95 -16.70 -6.08 -10.97
CA GLY A 95 -16.92 -4.79 -11.63
C GLY A 95 -16.15 -3.69 -10.91
N ASP A 96 -15.83 -2.64 -11.66
CA ASP A 96 -15.17 -1.41 -11.22
C ASP A 96 -15.83 -0.75 -9.97
N ASP A 97 -17.00 -1.20 -9.55
CA ASP A 97 -17.79 -0.63 -8.45
C ASP A 97 -17.36 -1.09 -7.04
N GLU A 98 -16.70 -2.26 -6.88
CA GLU A 98 -16.23 -2.76 -5.57
C GLU A 98 -14.78 -2.40 -5.27
N CYS A 99 -14.01 -1.97 -6.28
CA CYS A 99 -12.64 -1.52 -6.11
C CYS A 99 -12.58 0.01 -6.24
N PRO A 100 -12.24 0.77 -5.18
CA PRO A 100 -12.04 2.20 -5.34
C PRO A 100 -10.98 2.45 -6.43
N PRO A 101 -11.18 3.43 -7.32
CA PRO A 101 -10.27 3.64 -8.44
C PRO A 101 -8.87 4.01 -7.93
N ASP A 102 -7.94 3.04 -7.96
CA ASP A 102 -6.52 3.21 -7.64
C ASP A 102 -5.79 4.12 -8.67
N ALA A 103 -6.48 4.52 -9.75
CA ALA A 103 -5.98 5.37 -10.84
C ALA A 103 -5.42 6.74 -10.41
N LYS A 104 -5.60 7.15 -9.15
CA LYS A 104 -5.07 8.41 -8.63
C LYS A 104 -3.61 8.34 -8.17
N PHE A 105 -3.02 7.14 -8.02
CA PHE A 105 -1.64 6.98 -7.53
C PHE A 105 -0.61 6.65 -8.61
N ALA A 106 -1.03 6.42 -9.87
CA ALA A 106 -0.13 6.17 -11.00
C ALA A 106 0.75 7.38 -11.38
N ALA A 107 0.55 8.54 -10.74
CA ALA A 107 1.22 9.80 -11.04
C ALA A 107 2.23 10.26 -9.96
N LEU A 108 2.64 9.41 -9.01
CA LEU A 108 3.72 9.78 -8.09
C LEU A 108 5.06 9.86 -8.84
N PRO A 109 5.81 10.97 -8.74
CA PRO A 109 7.06 11.15 -9.48
C PRO A 109 8.09 10.08 -9.10
N ARG A 110 8.70 9.44 -10.11
CA ARG A 110 9.81 8.46 -10.00
C ARG A 110 11.09 8.96 -9.30
N ALA A 111 11.07 10.14 -8.69
CA ALA A 111 12.26 10.87 -8.27
C ALA A 111 12.92 10.37 -6.97
N ILE A 112 12.33 9.41 -6.25
CA ILE A 112 12.90 8.96 -4.96
C ILE A 112 13.87 7.77 -5.14
N ALA A 113 13.85 7.07 -6.28
CA ALA A 113 14.68 5.88 -6.49
C ALA A 113 16.15 6.15 -6.91
N ALA A 114 16.58 7.42 -6.99
CA ALA A 114 17.91 7.80 -7.49
C ALA A 114 18.86 8.41 -6.43
N ALA A 115 18.54 8.31 -5.15
CA ALA A 115 19.34 8.90 -4.06
C ALA A 115 19.75 7.88 -2.98
N ALA A 116 20.21 6.70 -3.42
CA ALA A 116 20.94 5.74 -2.58
C ALA A 116 22.43 5.75 -2.93
#